data_AF-A0A840DW03-F1
#
_entry.id   AF-A0A840DW03-F1
#
_cell.length_a   1.000
_cell.length_b   1.000
_cell.length_c   1.000
_cell.angle_alpha   90.00
_cell.angle_beta   90.00
_cell.angle_gamma   90.00
#
_symmetry.space_group_name_H-M   'P 1'
#
loop_
_entity.id
_entity.type
_entity.pdbx_description
1 polymer ?
#
loop_
_entity_poly.entity_id
_entity_poly.type
_entity_poly.pdbx_seq_one_letter_code
_entity_poly.pdbx_strand_id
1 'polypeptide(L)'
;CLSLTLEDVNLEEGIIFVQNGKGNKQRKVPISPKLLPLLKHYKEHIRPATDSPFFFALSKTGKLSDVYVNRVLHETTRKLGWKKKVTCHVLRHSFASNLVKNNVHIVHIQKLLGHADLKTTSVYVHANQEQLVEAIRTL
;
A
#
# COMPACT_ATOMS: atom_id res chain seq x y z
N CYS A 1 4.26 3.66 -6.14
CA CYS A 1 4.18 2.37 -6.85
C CYS A 1 3.10 2.48 -7.94
N LEU A 2 3.32 3.32 -8.95
CA LEU A 2 2.42 3.43 -10.10
C LEU A 2 2.90 2.62 -11.30
N SER A 3 4.08 1.99 -11.17
CA SER A 3 4.78 1.27 -12.22
C SER A 3 4.65 -0.25 -12.08
N LEU A 4 3.64 -0.76 -11.35
CA LEU A 4 3.41 -2.20 -11.25
C LEU A 4 3.00 -2.74 -12.62
N THR A 5 3.72 -3.73 -13.13
CA THR A 5 3.36 -4.42 -14.38
C THR A 5 2.35 -5.54 -14.12
N LEU A 6 1.81 -6.12 -15.18
CA LEU A 6 0.98 -7.33 -15.08
C LEU A 6 1.76 -8.52 -14.48
N GLU A 7 3.04 -8.65 -14.81
CA GLU A 7 3.94 -9.68 -14.29
C GLU A 7 4.27 -9.50 -12.81
N ASP A 8 4.27 -8.24 -12.34
CA ASP A 8 4.49 -7.92 -10.94
C ASP A 8 3.34 -8.39 -10.01
N VAL A 9 2.18 -8.79 -10.55
CA VAL A 9 0.99 -9.12 -9.75
C VAL A 9 0.55 -10.57 -9.98
N ASN A 10 0.91 -11.44 -9.05
CA ASN A 10 0.46 -12.83 -9.05
C ASN A 10 -0.81 -12.96 -8.19
N LEU A 11 -1.97 -12.97 -8.85
CA LEU A 11 -3.28 -13.11 -8.18
C LEU A 11 -3.62 -14.55 -7.76
N GLU A 12 -2.89 -15.55 -8.25
CA GLU A 12 -3.07 -16.94 -7.82
C GLU A 12 -2.28 -17.22 -6.54
N GLU A 13 -1.04 -16.74 -6.45
CA GLU A 13 -0.24 -16.81 -5.23
C GLU A 13 -0.59 -15.72 -4.21
N GLY A 14 -1.35 -14.70 -4.61
CA GLY A 14 -1.71 -13.58 -3.74
C GLY A 14 -0.52 -12.69 -3.37
N ILE A 15 0.40 -12.47 -4.30
CA ILE A 15 1.66 -11.73 -4.07
C ILE A 15 1.85 -10.63 -5.12
N ILE A 16 2.30 -9.46 -4.68
CA ILE A 16 2.78 -8.38 -5.53
C ILE A 16 4.31 -8.25 -5.39
N PHE A 17 5.02 -8.28 -6.51
CA PHE A 17 6.43 -8.01 -6.63
C PHE A 17 6.65 -6.53 -6.94
N VAL A 18 7.30 -5.79 -6.04
CA VAL A 18 7.57 -4.37 -6.27
C VAL A 18 9.04 -4.20 -6.65
N GLN A 19 9.30 -3.98 -7.94
CA GLN A 19 10.67 -3.94 -8.48
C GLN A 19 11.40 -2.59 -8.29
N ASN A 20 10.68 -1.48 -8.14
CA ASN A 20 11.29 -0.13 -8.08
C ASN A 20 11.17 0.53 -6.69
N GLY A 21 11.80 -0.06 -5.67
CA GLY A 21 12.10 0.64 -4.42
C GLY A 21 13.38 1.48 -4.54
N LYS A 22 13.49 2.63 -3.86
CA LYS A 22 14.72 3.43 -3.80
C LYS A 22 15.89 2.52 -3.38
N GLY A 23 16.90 2.34 -4.25
CA GLY A 23 18.04 1.45 -4.04
C GLY A 23 17.95 0.04 -4.65
N ASN A 24 17.09 -0.17 -5.67
CA ASN A 24 16.96 -1.44 -6.41
C ASN A 24 16.55 -2.65 -5.54
N LYS A 25 15.91 -2.38 -4.39
CA LYS A 25 15.45 -3.43 -3.46
C LYS A 25 14.08 -3.91 -3.90
N GLN A 26 14.04 -5.12 -4.45
CA GLN A 26 12.81 -5.86 -4.70
C GLN A 26 12.16 -6.26 -3.36
N ARG A 27 10.83 -6.25 -3.31
CA ARG A 27 10.08 -6.82 -2.18
C ARG A 27 8.82 -7.52 -2.64
N LYS A 28 8.46 -8.58 -1.93
CA LYS A 28 7.18 -9.27 -2.05
C LYS A 28 6.21 -8.70 -1.03
N VAL A 29 5.03 -8.30 -1.48
CA VAL A 29 3.94 -7.80 -0.63
C VAL A 29 2.76 -8.76 -0.75
N PRO A 30 2.37 -9.47 0.32
CA PRO A 30 1.20 -10.32 0.29
C PRO A 30 -0.08 -9.48 0.13
N ILE A 31 -1.00 -9.99 -0.67
CA ILE A 31 -2.32 -9.40 -0.90
C ILE A 31 -3.25 -9.90 0.19
N SER A 32 -4.00 -8.99 0.83
CA SER A 32 -4.97 -9.41 1.82
C SER A 32 -6.12 -10.21 1.18
N PRO A 33 -6.70 -11.20 1.87
CA PRO A 33 -7.81 -11.98 1.34
C PRO A 33 -9.01 -11.13 0.91
N LYS A 34 -9.22 -9.97 1.55
CA LYS A 34 -10.28 -9.01 1.20
C LYS A 34 -9.98 -8.23 -0.08
N LEU A 35 -8.71 -7.98 -0.40
CA LEU A 35 -8.29 -7.23 -1.58
C LEU A 35 -8.20 -8.11 -2.83
N LEU A 36 -7.86 -9.39 -2.66
CA LEU A 36 -7.67 -10.34 -3.77
C LEU A 36 -8.87 -10.41 -4.74
N PRO A 37 -10.12 -10.61 -4.31
CA PRO A 37 -11.26 -10.66 -5.23
C PRO A 37 -11.49 -9.33 -5.95
N LEU A 38 -11.20 -8.19 -5.31
CA LEU A 38 -11.33 -6.87 -5.92
C LEU A 38 -10.31 -6.67 -7.05
N LEU A 39 -9.09 -7.17 -6.88
CA LEU A 39 -8.05 -7.10 -7.90
C LEU A 39 -8.34 -8.05 -9.08
N LYS A 40 -8.88 -9.25 -8.81
CA LYS A 40 -9.36 -10.18 -9.85
C LYS A 40 -10.47 -9.54 -10.68
N HIS A 41 -11.52 -9.04 -10.01
CA HIS A 41 -12.62 -8.33 -10.67
C HIS A 41 -12.14 -7.12 -11.47
N TYR A 42 -11.20 -6.32 -10.92
CA TYR A 42 -10.60 -5.22 -11.68
C TYR A 42 -9.92 -5.72 -12.95
N LYS A 43 -9.06 -6.73 -12.87
CA LYS A 43 -8.31 -7.27 -14.00
C LYS A 43 -9.24 -7.82 -15.10
N GLU A 44 -10.32 -8.49 -14.72
CA GLU A 44 -11.24 -9.19 -15.63
C GLU A 44 -12.31 -8.28 -16.24
N HIS A 45 -12.81 -7.30 -15.48
CA HIS A 45 -14.03 -6.58 -15.86
C HIS A 45 -13.87 -5.05 -15.96
N ILE A 46 -12.85 -4.47 -15.35
CA ILE A 46 -12.70 -2.99 -15.26
C ILE A 46 -11.47 -2.51 -16.03
N ARG A 47 -10.37 -3.27 -16.00
CA ARG A 47 -9.12 -2.89 -16.65
C ARG A 47 -9.39 -2.72 -18.15
N PRO A 48 -9.05 -1.56 -18.73
CA PRO A 48 -9.30 -1.32 -20.14
C PRO A 48 -8.47 -2.26 -21.01
N ALA A 49 -9.04 -2.66 -22.15
CA ALA A 49 -8.32 -3.35 -23.21
C ALA A 49 -7.30 -2.38 -23.82
N THR A 50 -6.03 -2.53 -23.43
CA THR A 50 -4.90 -1.71 -23.89
C THR A 50 -3.64 -2.57 -23.89
N ASP A 51 -2.68 -2.24 -24.74
CA ASP A 51 -1.35 -2.86 -24.78
C ASP A 51 -0.42 -2.38 -23.65
N SER A 52 -0.95 -1.64 -22.67
CA SER A 52 -0.16 -1.17 -21.55
C SER A 52 0.38 -2.35 -20.73
N PRO A 53 1.68 -2.34 -20.39
CA PRO A 53 2.27 -3.36 -19.53
C PRO A 53 1.86 -3.20 -18.06
N PHE A 54 1.28 -2.05 -17.67
CA PHE A 54 0.96 -1.75 -16.28
C PHE A 54 -0.30 -2.49 -15.81
N PHE A 55 -0.27 -2.97 -14.57
CA PHE A 55 -1.44 -3.59 -13.94
C PHE A 55 -2.60 -2.61 -13.89
N PHE A 56 -2.36 -1.40 -13.40
CA PHE A 56 -3.33 -0.31 -13.43
C PHE A 56 -3.11 0.60 -14.63
N ALA A 57 -4.10 0.67 -15.52
CA ALA A 57 -4.02 1.43 -16.76
C ALA A 57 -5.25 2.33 -16.97
N LEU A 58 -5.05 3.44 -17.67
CA LEU A 58 -6.11 4.28 -18.22
C LEU A 58 -6.21 4.03 -19.73
N SER A 59 -7.43 4.01 -20.28
CA SER A 59 -7.63 3.75 -21.71
C SER A 59 -6.89 4.73 -22.61
N LYS A 60 -6.77 6.00 -22.20
CA LYS A 60 -6.16 7.07 -23.01
C LYS A 60 -4.63 7.12 -22.91
N THR A 61 -4.07 6.95 -21.71
CA THR A 61 -2.63 7.18 -21.45
C THR A 61 -1.84 5.90 -21.22
N GLY A 62 -2.52 4.76 -21.04
CA GLY A 62 -1.92 3.48 -20.65
C GLY A 62 -1.37 3.44 -19.22
N LYS A 63 -1.22 4.58 -18.53
CA LYS A 63 -0.59 4.67 -17.20
C LYS A 63 -1.28 5.66 -16.27
N LEU A 64 -1.16 5.42 -14.97
CA LEU A 64 -1.56 6.36 -13.92
C LEU A 64 -0.44 7.36 -13.60
N SER A 65 -0.83 8.55 -13.11
CA SER A 65 0.07 9.52 -12.51
C SER A 65 -0.27 9.77 -11.05
N ASP A 66 0.71 10.20 -10.24
CA ASP A 66 0.48 10.47 -8.81
C ASP A 66 -0.57 11.58 -8.61
N VAL A 67 -0.55 12.58 -9.50
CA VAL A 67 -1.55 13.66 -9.51
C VAL A 67 -2.94 13.11 -9.77
N TYR A 68 -3.08 12.22 -10.76
CA TYR A 68 -4.37 11.60 -11.08
C TYR A 68 -4.92 10.79 -9.91
N VAL A 69 -4.11 9.92 -9.30
CA VAL A 69 -4.56 9.05 -8.20
C VAL A 69 -4.96 9.88 -6.98
N ASN A 70 -4.16 10.89 -6.61
CA ASN A 70 -4.52 11.76 -5.49
C ASN A 70 -5.75 12.63 -5.78
N ARG A 71 -5.97 13.04 -7.04
CA ARG A 71 -7.20 13.73 -7.45
C ARG A 71 -8.42 12.81 -7.28
N VAL A 72 -8.37 11.58 -7.77
CA VAL A 72 -9.45 10.60 -7.62
C VAL A 72 -9.74 10.30 -6.14
N LEU A 73 -8.70 10.14 -5.32
CA LEU A 73 -8.86 9.98 -3.86
C LEU A 73 -9.56 11.20 -3.24
N HIS A 74 -9.12 12.42 -3.58
CA HIS A 74 -9.70 13.64 -3.06
C HIS A 74 -11.19 13.76 -3.43
N GLU A 75 -11.53 13.55 -4.70
CA GLU A 75 -12.91 13.56 -5.18
C GLU A 75 -13.78 12.51 -4.47
N THR A 76 -13.24 11.31 -4.26
CA THR A 76 -13.92 10.22 -3.55
C THR A 76 -14.20 10.62 -2.11
N THR A 77 -13.20 11.14 -1.39
CA THR A 77 -13.38 11.58 0.01
C THR A 77 -14.38 12.73 0.15
N ARG A 78 -14.40 13.65 -0.81
CA ARG A 78 -15.39 14.74 -0.85
C ARG A 78 -16.81 14.19 -1.02
N LYS A 79 -17.01 13.22 -1.92
CA LYS A 79 -18.32 12.55 -2.12
C LYS A 79 -18.79 11.80 -0.87
N LEU A 80 -17.85 11.26 -0.09
CA LEU A 80 -18.14 10.60 1.19
C LEU A 80 -18.34 11.58 2.36
N GLY A 81 -18.23 12.89 2.15
CA GLY A 81 -18.36 13.90 3.22
C GLY A 81 -17.17 13.94 4.19
N TRP A 82 -16.02 13.36 3.83
CA TRP A 82 -14.86 13.35 4.70
C TRP A 82 -14.17 14.71 4.72
N LYS A 83 -14.00 15.27 5.92
CA LYS A 83 -13.32 16.56 6.12
C LYS A 83 -11.79 16.46 6.04
N LYS A 84 -11.23 15.27 6.27
CA LYS A 84 -9.78 15.05 6.27
C LYS A 84 -9.26 14.92 4.84
N LYS A 85 -8.11 15.57 4.55
CA LYS A 85 -7.38 15.37 3.30
C LYS A 85 -6.74 13.99 3.29
N VAL A 86 -7.19 13.11 2.38
CA VAL A 86 -6.62 11.78 2.17
C VAL A 86 -5.78 11.78 0.90
N THR A 87 -4.55 11.29 1.02
CA THR A 87 -3.60 11.10 -0.07
C THR A 87 -3.03 9.69 -0.02
N CYS A 88 -2.37 9.24 -1.09
CA CYS A 88 -1.68 7.94 -1.09
C CYS A 88 -0.66 7.83 0.06
N HIS A 89 0.00 8.93 0.41
CA HIS A 89 0.95 8.94 1.51
C HIS A 89 0.24 8.78 2.86
N VAL A 90 -0.89 9.48 3.08
CA VAL A 90 -1.70 9.32 4.30
C VAL A 90 -2.22 7.89 4.45
N LEU A 91 -2.67 7.25 3.36
CA LEU A 91 -3.07 5.85 3.40
C LEU A 91 -1.91 4.92 3.78
N ARG A 92 -0.70 5.18 3.27
CA ARG A 92 0.51 4.42 3.65
C ARG A 92 0.84 4.58 5.14
N HIS A 93 0.77 5.80 5.66
CA HIS A 93 0.95 6.09 7.09
C HIS A 93 -0.09 5.35 7.93
N SER A 94 -1.37 5.44 7.54
CA SER A 94 -2.46 4.74 8.23
C SER A 94 -2.26 3.23 8.26
N PHE A 95 -1.78 2.63 7.16
CA PHE A 95 -1.45 1.21 7.12
C PHE A 95 -0.33 0.86 8.10
N ALA A 96 0.76 1.64 8.10
CA ALA A 96 1.89 1.44 9.02
C ALA A 96 1.45 1.55 10.49
N SER A 97 0.73 2.61 10.85
CA SER A 97 0.19 2.79 12.21
C SER A 97 -0.76 1.67 12.61
N ASN A 98 -1.61 1.19 11.70
CA ASN A 98 -2.51 0.06 12.00
C ASN A 98 -1.73 -1.23 12.28
N LEU A 99 -0.65 -1.51 11.55
CA LEU A 99 0.20 -2.67 11.83
C LEU A 99 0.88 -2.56 13.19
N VAL A 100 1.38 -1.38 13.57
CA VAL A 100 1.97 -1.17 14.91
C VAL A 100 0.93 -1.40 16.01
N LYS A 101 -0.29 -0.87 15.84
CA LYS A 101 -1.40 -1.08 16.80
C LYS A 101 -1.79 -2.54 16.95
N ASN A 102 -1.68 -3.33 15.89
CA ASN A 102 -1.93 -4.78 15.92
C ASN A 102 -0.68 -5.59 16.31
N ASN A 103 0.29 -4.95 17.00
CA ASN A 103 1.50 -5.59 17.52
C ASN A 103 2.34 -6.33 16.46
N VAL A 104 2.27 -5.90 15.20
CA VAL A 104 3.13 -6.45 14.15
C VAL A 104 4.56 -5.95 14.39
N HIS A 105 5.51 -6.89 14.43
CA HIS A 105 6.90 -6.56 14.68
C HIS A 105 7.45 -5.53 13.66
N ILE A 106 8.17 -4.53 14.16
CA ILE A 106 8.60 -3.36 13.37
C ILE A 106 9.44 -3.72 12.13
N VAL A 107 10.22 -4.80 12.21
CA VAL A 107 11.01 -5.32 11.08
C VAL A 107 10.11 -5.84 9.95
N HIS A 108 8.96 -6.44 10.26
CA HIS A 108 8.00 -6.86 9.23
C HIS A 108 7.32 -5.66 8.59
N ILE A 109 6.96 -4.64 9.38
CA ILE A 109 6.40 -3.38 8.88
C ILE A 109 7.40 -2.71 7.93
N GLN A 110 8.68 -2.61 8.33
CA GLN A 110 9.75 -2.07 7.49
C GLN A 110 9.85 -2.80 6.15
N LYS A 111 9.84 -4.14 6.17
CA LYS A 111 9.90 -4.97 4.95
C LYS A 111 8.69 -4.72 4.03
N LEU A 112 7.47 -4.68 4.58
CA LEU A 112 6.25 -4.41 3.82
C LEU A 112 6.27 -3.02 3.18
N LEU A 113 6.71 -2.01 3.94
CA LEU A 113 6.80 -0.62 3.47
C LEU A 113 8.02 -0.36 2.58
N GLY A 114 9.02 -1.24 2.56
CA GLY A 114 10.25 -1.06 1.81
C GLY A 114 11.10 0.12 2.29
N HIS A 115 11.10 0.40 3.60
CA HIS A 115 11.94 1.45 4.17
C HIS A 115 13.40 1.00 4.27
N ALA A 116 14.31 1.82 3.77
CA ALA A 116 15.75 1.53 3.79
C ALA A 116 16.32 1.56 5.22
N ASP A 117 15.74 2.37 6.09
CA ASP A 117 16.15 2.58 7.48
C ASP A 117 14.97 2.31 8.42
N LEU A 118 15.24 1.63 9.54
CA LEU A 118 14.30 1.45 10.64
C LEU A 118 13.86 2.77 11.24
N LYS A 119 14.69 3.83 11.22
CA LYS A 119 14.34 5.18 11.70
C LYS A 119 13.11 5.75 11.00
N THR A 120 12.91 5.46 9.72
CA THR A 120 11.70 5.88 8.97
C THR A 120 10.45 5.12 9.41
N THR A 121 10.62 3.93 10.00
CA THR A 121 9.52 3.10 10.50
C THR A 121 9.28 3.34 12.00
N SER A 122 10.31 3.73 12.75
CA SER A 122 10.21 3.98 14.20
C SER A 122 9.33 5.17 14.55
N VAL A 123 9.11 6.11 13.61
CA VAL A 123 8.14 7.22 13.79
C VAL A 123 6.73 6.73 14.12
N TYR A 124 6.37 5.49 13.74
CA TYR A 124 5.07 4.89 14.05
C TYR A 124 5.02 4.20 15.41
N VAL A 125 6.16 3.93 16.05
CA VAL A 125 6.23 3.25 17.36
C VAL A 125 5.68 4.15 18.47
N HIS A 126 5.83 5.47 18.35
CA HIS A 126 5.21 6.43 19.27
C HIS A 126 3.68 6.35 19.32
N ALA A 127 3.04 5.68 18.36
CA ALA A 127 1.60 5.48 18.33
C ALA A 127 1.10 4.45 19.36
N ASN A 128 1.98 3.87 20.19
CA ASN A 128 1.61 2.83 21.13
C ASN A 128 2.27 3.01 22.52
N GLN A 129 1.77 3.95 23.33
CA GLN A 129 2.14 4.03 24.76
C GLN A 129 1.78 2.75 25.52
N GLU A 130 0.76 2.01 25.07
CA GLU A 130 0.32 0.77 25.71
C GLU A 130 1.36 -0.35 25.59
N GLN A 131 2.20 -0.36 24.54
CA GLN A 131 3.31 -1.33 24.39
C GLN A 131 4.39 -1.18 25.47
N LEU A 132 4.68 0.05 25.89
CA LEU A 132 5.64 0.30 26.97
C LEU A 132 5.11 -0.21 28.31
N VAL A 133 3.81 -0.03 28.55
CA VAL A 133 3.15 -0.49 29.77
C VAL A 133 3.07 -2.01 29.81
N GLU A 134 2.69 -2.66 28.71
CA GLU A 134 2.58 -4.13 28.64
C GLU A 134 3.94 -4.81 28.80
N ALA A 135 4.99 -4.30 28.16
CA ALA A 135 6.34 -4.88 28.27
C ALA A 135 6.87 -4.89 29.71
N ILE A 136 6.49 -3.90 30.53
CA ILE A 136 6.83 -3.87 31.95
C ILE A 136 5.94 -4.80 32.77
N ARG A 137 4.67 -4.97 32.39
CA ARG A 137 3.73 -5.87 33.10
C ARG A 137 4.06 -7.35 32.96
N THR A 138 4.78 -7.72 31.90
CA THR A 138 5.22 -9.09 31.65
C THR A 138 6.52 -9.48 32.36
N LEU A 139 7.15 -8.55 33.09
CA LEU A 139 8.27 -8.80 34.01
C LEU A 139 7.73 -9.15 35.41
#